data_AF-A0A961IQZ6-F1
#
_entry.id   AF-A0A961IQZ6-F1
#
_cell.length_a   1.000
_cell.length_b   1.000
_cell.length_c   1.000
_cell.angle_alpha   90.00
_cell.angle_beta   90.00
_cell.angle_gamma   90.00
#
_symmetry.space_group_name_H-M   'P 1'
#
loop_
_entity.id
_entity.type
_entity.pdbx_description
1 polymer ?
#
loop_
_entity_poly.entity_id
_entity_poly.type
_entity_poly.pdbx_seq_one_letter_code
_entity_poly.pdbx_strand_id
1 'polypeptide(L)'
;MRIFTAVFATLFLFGCASAGRLERPLDELPPSELEARLQGDLRAVLIYRAGLDRTVAFVRSRPDLFPQTTQGTSRAYSADEREQIRQTWRVFLDYQMALDSVGRYHRDFNDLSGTARNDSFVITYAAFLAQYRFGLEFLEATRFQPAVAVILNEPVPELGLEGDSYAQFRYRYLHLGRATEFAALSGIYEVLPGRR
;
A
#
# COMPACT_ATOMS: atom_id res chain seq x y z
N MET A 1 -50.22 13.90 3.37
CA MET A 1 -50.14 14.20 4.82
C MET A 1 -49.43 13.04 5.51
N ARG A 2 -48.14 13.25 5.88
CA ARG A 2 -47.27 12.54 6.87
C ARG A 2 -47.17 11.00 6.77
N ILE A 3 -46.16 10.39 6.15
CA ILE A 3 -44.74 10.17 6.59
C ILE A 3 -44.64 9.63 8.03
N PHE A 4 -44.19 8.37 8.18
CA PHE A 4 -43.08 8.03 9.09
C PHE A 4 -42.35 6.77 8.62
N THR A 5 -41.11 7.01 8.21
CA THR A 5 -40.02 6.09 7.88
C THR A 5 -39.45 5.47 9.16
N ALA A 6 -38.98 4.22 9.11
CA ALA A 6 -37.97 3.73 10.05
C ALA A 6 -37.02 2.78 9.31
N VAL A 7 -35.96 3.36 8.73
CA VAL A 7 -34.76 2.66 8.29
C VAL A 7 -33.90 2.46 9.54
N PHE A 8 -33.65 1.21 9.93
CA PHE A 8 -32.67 0.88 10.95
C PHE A 8 -31.27 1.00 10.33
N ALA A 9 -30.62 2.14 10.56
CA ALA A 9 -29.19 2.31 10.37
C ALA A 9 -28.48 1.87 11.65
N THR A 10 -27.96 0.64 11.66
CA THR A 10 -27.14 0.16 12.77
C THR A 10 -25.71 0.67 12.58
N LEU A 11 -25.39 1.74 13.28
CA LEU A 11 -24.02 2.21 13.54
C LEU A 11 -23.23 1.11 14.26
N PHE A 12 -22.28 0.48 13.56
CA PHE A 12 -21.23 -0.31 14.20
C PHE A 12 -20.17 0.64 14.77
N LEU A 13 -20.36 1.02 16.03
CA LEU A 13 -19.32 1.59 16.89
C LEU A 13 -18.66 0.44 17.67
N PHE A 14 -17.61 -0.13 17.09
CA PHE A 14 -16.60 -0.90 17.85
C PHE A 14 -15.21 -0.50 17.35
N GLY A 15 -14.83 0.74 17.65
CA GLY A 15 -13.44 1.16 17.62
C GLY A 15 -12.80 0.78 18.95
N CYS A 16 -12.05 -0.34 18.97
CA CYS A 16 -11.12 -0.62 20.05
C CYS A 16 -10.13 0.54 20.17
N ALA A 17 -10.20 1.24 21.28
CA ALA A 17 -9.24 2.26 21.67
C ALA A 17 -7.89 1.62 22.01
N SER A 18 -7.07 1.33 21.02
CA SER A 18 -5.63 1.52 21.19
C SER A 18 -5.39 3.01 21.16
N ALA A 19 -5.00 3.60 22.30
CA ALA A 19 -4.59 4.99 22.41
C ALA A 19 -3.31 5.21 21.57
N GLY A 20 -3.44 5.27 20.26
CA GLY A 20 -2.48 5.92 19.40
C GLY A 20 -2.49 7.38 19.79
N ARG A 21 -1.39 7.85 20.39
CA ARG A 21 -1.11 9.28 20.41
C ARG A 21 -1.26 9.73 18.95
N LEU A 22 -2.25 10.57 18.64
CA LEU A 22 -2.38 11.20 17.33
C LEU A 22 -0.99 11.75 17.01
N GLU A 23 -0.32 11.19 16.00
CA GLU A 23 1.02 11.66 15.65
C GLU A 23 0.92 13.15 15.33
N ARG A 24 1.79 13.94 15.95
CA ARG A 24 1.75 15.40 15.78
C ARG A 24 1.99 15.73 14.31
N PRO A 25 1.25 16.69 13.73
CA PRO A 25 1.53 17.21 12.40
C PRO A 25 2.98 17.67 12.26
N LEU A 26 3.54 17.55 11.04
CA LEU A 26 4.95 17.85 10.79
C LEU A 26 5.32 19.31 11.06
N ASP A 27 4.41 20.25 10.79
CA ASP A 27 4.57 21.70 10.97
C ASP A 27 4.59 22.11 12.45
N GLU A 28 4.07 21.26 13.34
CA GLU A 28 4.12 21.48 14.79
C GLU A 28 5.41 20.95 15.45
N LEU A 29 6.25 20.20 14.71
CA LEU A 29 7.46 19.61 15.27
C LEU A 29 8.58 20.66 15.46
N PRO A 30 9.33 20.62 16.57
CA PRO A 30 10.56 21.38 16.69
C PRO A 30 11.55 21.06 15.55
N PRO A 31 12.41 22.00 15.12
CA PRO A 31 13.27 21.80 13.96
C PRO A 31 14.13 20.53 14.00
N SER A 32 14.69 20.17 15.16
CA SER A 32 15.50 18.95 15.32
C SER A 32 14.67 17.67 15.24
N GLU A 33 13.43 17.69 15.74
CA GLU A 33 12.51 16.55 15.64
C GLU A 33 11.99 16.39 14.22
N LEU A 34 11.69 17.50 13.53
CA LEU A 34 11.29 17.48 12.12
C LEU A 34 12.39 16.89 11.24
N GLU A 35 13.64 17.31 11.41
CA GLU A 35 14.77 16.74 10.66
C GLU A 35 14.93 15.24 10.93
N ALA A 36 14.91 14.83 12.21
CA ALA A 36 15.01 13.42 12.58
C ALA A 36 13.87 12.59 11.99
N ARG A 37 12.65 13.14 11.97
CA ARG A 37 11.47 12.52 11.37
C ARG A 37 11.62 12.35 9.87
N LEU A 38 12.00 13.40 9.13
CA LEU A 38 12.22 13.35 7.68
C LEU A 38 13.27 12.28 7.32
N GLN A 39 14.40 12.25 8.02
CA GLN A 39 15.46 11.27 7.78
C GLN A 39 15.02 9.83 8.11
N GLY A 40 14.28 9.66 9.22
CA GLY A 40 13.75 8.38 9.65
C GLY A 40 12.75 7.81 8.64
N ASP A 41 11.81 8.63 8.19
CA ASP A 41 10.74 8.20 7.29
C ASP A 41 11.27 7.98 5.87
N LEU A 42 12.23 8.77 5.40
CA LEU A 42 12.95 8.49 4.14
C LEU A 42 13.64 7.12 4.20
N ARG A 43 14.32 6.81 5.31
CA ARG A 43 14.95 5.50 5.51
C ARG A 43 13.91 4.38 5.53
N ALA A 44 12.77 4.60 6.18
CA ALA A 44 11.67 3.65 6.21
C ALA A 44 11.14 3.34 4.80
N VAL A 45 10.91 4.39 3.98
CA VAL A 45 10.50 4.21 2.57
C VAL A 45 11.49 3.34 1.80
N LEU A 46 12.80 3.58 1.95
CA LEU A 46 13.82 2.77 1.29
C LEU A 46 13.80 1.30 1.74
N ILE A 47 13.61 1.05 3.03
CA ILE A 47 13.50 -0.30 3.60
C ILE A 47 12.26 -1.03 3.05
N TYR A 48 11.09 -0.39 3.10
CA TYR A 48 9.84 -1.00 2.65
C TYR A 48 9.83 -1.21 1.13
N ARG A 49 10.40 -0.28 0.36
CA ARG A 49 10.60 -0.43 -1.08
C ARG A 49 11.46 -1.66 -1.39
N ALA A 50 12.58 -1.84 -0.68
CA ALA A 50 13.41 -3.02 -0.85
C ALA A 50 12.70 -4.32 -0.41
N GLY A 51 11.81 -4.24 0.58
CA GLY A 51 10.92 -5.32 0.99
C GLY A 51 9.95 -5.76 -0.11
N LEU A 52 9.29 -4.80 -0.76
CA LEU A 52 8.42 -5.06 -1.91
C LEU A 52 9.19 -5.66 -3.09
N ASP A 53 10.38 -5.13 -3.39
CA ASP A 53 11.23 -5.64 -4.46
C ASP A 53 11.57 -7.13 -4.25
N ARG A 54 12.03 -7.49 -3.05
CA ARG A 54 12.30 -8.89 -2.69
C ARG A 54 11.06 -9.77 -2.77
N THR A 55 9.92 -9.26 -2.33
CA THR A 55 8.66 -10.02 -2.35
C THR A 55 8.20 -10.30 -3.78
N VAL A 56 8.25 -9.30 -4.67
CA VAL A 56 7.91 -9.47 -6.08
C VAL A 56 8.93 -10.37 -6.79
N ALA A 57 10.23 -10.24 -6.48
CA ALA A 57 11.26 -11.13 -7.01
C ALA A 57 11.01 -12.59 -6.58
N PHE A 58 10.61 -12.82 -5.34
CA PHE A 58 10.23 -14.14 -4.85
C PHE A 58 9.06 -14.73 -5.65
N VAL A 59 7.97 -13.96 -5.84
CA VAL A 59 6.80 -14.38 -6.63
C VAL A 59 7.24 -14.83 -8.04
N ARG A 60 8.07 -14.02 -8.71
CA ARG A 60 8.58 -14.34 -10.06
C ARG A 60 9.50 -15.56 -10.09
N SER A 61 10.24 -15.81 -9.02
CA SER A 61 11.16 -16.94 -8.90
C SER A 61 10.47 -18.28 -8.64
N ARG A 62 9.17 -18.27 -8.33
CA ARG A 62 8.38 -19.45 -7.95
C ARG A 62 7.28 -19.75 -8.97
N PRO A 63 7.62 -20.16 -10.21
CA PRO A 63 6.63 -20.51 -11.23
C PRO A 63 5.77 -21.72 -10.83
N ASP A 64 6.25 -22.55 -9.90
CA ASP A 64 5.47 -23.60 -9.26
C ASP A 64 4.27 -23.00 -8.50
N LEU A 65 4.46 -21.93 -7.74
CA LEU A 65 3.41 -21.27 -6.96
C LEU A 65 2.63 -20.22 -7.78
N PHE A 66 3.34 -19.47 -8.62
CA PHE A 66 2.84 -18.33 -9.40
C PHE A 66 3.19 -18.53 -10.88
N PRO A 67 2.38 -19.31 -11.63
CA PRO A 67 2.63 -19.57 -13.04
C PRO A 67 2.74 -18.29 -13.85
N GLN A 68 3.66 -18.27 -14.82
CA GLN A 68 3.87 -17.12 -15.72
C GLN A 68 3.13 -17.26 -17.05
N THR A 69 2.39 -18.37 -17.24
CA THR A 69 1.56 -18.61 -18.42
C THR A 69 0.27 -19.34 -18.01
N THR A 70 -0.72 -19.34 -18.89
CA THR A 70 -2.00 -20.01 -18.65
C THR A 70 -1.96 -21.53 -18.90
N GLN A 71 -0.86 -22.07 -19.42
CA GLN A 71 -0.72 -23.50 -19.70
C GLN A 71 -0.64 -24.30 -18.39
N GLY A 72 -1.46 -25.36 -18.26
CA GLY A 72 -1.45 -26.23 -17.08
C GLY A 72 -2.00 -25.61 -15.80
N THR A 73 -2.80 -24.54 -15.90
CA THR A 73 -3.34 -23.78 -14.76
C THR A 73 -4.47 -24.47 -13.99
N SER A 74 -4.90 -25.67 -14.37
CA SER A 74 -5.80 -26.46 -13.51
C SER A 74 -4.96 -27.37 -12.62
N ARG A 75 -4.45 -26.82 -11.51
CA ARG A 75 -3.81 -27.62 -10.45
C ARG A 75 -4.38 -27.27 -9.09
N ALA A 76 -4.54 -28.29 -8.24
CA ALA A 76 -4.75 -28.09 -6.83
C ALA A 76 -3.44 -27.69 -6.15
N TYR A 77 -3.53 -26.82 -5.14
CA TYR A 77 -2.40 -26.46 -4.29
C TYR A 77 -2.44 -27.30 -3.02
N SER A 78 -1.29 -27.81 -2.58
CA SER A 78 -1.16 -28.44 -1.27
C SER A 78 -1.34 -27.42 -0.14
N ALA A 79 -1.51 -27.89 1.10
CA ALA A 79 -1.62 -27.01 2.27
C ALA A 79 -0.38 -26.10 2.41
N ASP A 80 0.81 -26.66 2.22
CA ASP A 80 2.08 -25.92 2.33
C ASP A 80 2.25 -24.87 1.24
N GLU A 81 1.81 -25.18 0.01
CA GLU A 81 1.87 -24.22 -1.09
C GLU A 81 0.87 -23.07 -0.89
N ARG A 82 -0.34 -23.38 -0.42
CA ARG A 82 -1.34 -22.36 -0.06
C ARG A 82 -0.80 -21.44 1.02
N GLU A 83 -0.18 -22.00 2.06
CA GLU A 83 0.43 -21.20 3.11
C GLU A 83 1.53 -20.28 2.60
N GLN A 84 2.40 -20.78 1.72
CA GLN A 84 3.43 -19.94 1.10
C GLN A 84 2.84 -18.78 0.29
N ILE A 85 1.76 -19.02 -0.45
CA ILE A 85 1.05 -17.97 -1.20
C ILE A 85 0.44 -16.93 -0.24
N ARG A 86 -0.25 -17.37 0.82
CA ARG A 86 -0.85 -16.47 1.82
C ARG A 86 0.19 -15.64 2.55
N GLN A 87 1.28 -16.26 2.98
CA GLN A 87 2.35 -15.56 3.68
C GLN A 87 3.04 -14.53 2.77
N THR A 88 3.25 -14.87 1.50
CA THR A 88 3.77 -13.93 0.49
C THR A 88 2.85 -12.72 0.34
N TRP A 89 1.53 -12.95 0.30
CA TRP A 89 0.54 -11.88 0.23
C TRP A 89 0.52 -10.99 1.45
N ARG A 90 0.60 -11.58 2.65
CA ARG A 90 0.65 -10.84 3.91
C ARG A 90 1.87 -9.94 3.98
N VAL A 91 3.05 -10.46 3.68
CA VAL A 91 4.29 -9.67 3.66
C VAL A 91 4.21 -8.53 2.63
N PHE A 92 3.65 -8.81 1.45
CA PHE A 92 3.43 -7.78 0.45
C PHE A 92 2.51 -6.66 0.95
N LEU A 93 1.36 -7.03 1.53
CA LEU A 93 0.38 -6.07 2.07
C LEU A 93 0.94 -5.26 3.23
N ASP A 94 1.71 -5.87 4.12
CA ASP A 94 2.34 -5.18 5.25
C ASP A 94 3.24 -4.02 4.76
N TYR A 95 4.11 -4.28 3.78
CA TYR A 95 4.91 -3.21 3.17
C TYR A 95 4.07 -2.18 2.42
N GLN A 96 3.00 -2.59 1.74
CA GLN A 96 2.09 -1.65 1.08
C GLN A 96 1.42 -0.72 2.10
N MET A 97 0.94 -1.25 3.23
CA MET A 97 0.31 -0.48 4.31
C MET A 97 1.31 0.44 5.01
N ALA A 98 2.54 -0.03 5.24
CA ALA A 98 3.61 0.77 5.84
C ALA A 98 3.95 2.00 4.96
N LEU A 99 4.09 1.82 3.65
CA LEU A 99 4.29 2.93 2.72
C LEU A 99 3.08 3.86 2.63
N ASP A 100 1.86 3.32 2.69
CA ASP A 100 0.61 4.09 2.72
C ASP A 100 0.57 5.01 3.95
N SER A 101 1.00 4.49 5.10
CA SER A 101 1.08 5.22 6.36
C SER A 101 2.07 6.39 6.27
N VAL A 102 3.31 6.11 5.84
CA VAL A 102 4.34 7.14 5.67
C VAL A 102 3.91 8.20 4.65
N GLY A 103 3.39 7.79 3.49
CA GLY A 103 2.93 8.72 2.47
C GLY A 103 1.78 9.61 2.95
N ARG A 104 0.84 9.08 3.74
CA ARG A 104 -0.25 9.88 4.32
C ARG A 104 0.27 10.87 5.36
N TYR A 105 1.22 10.49 6.19
CA TYR A 105 1.79 11.36 7.22
C TYR A 105 2.48 12.60 6.61
N HIS A 106 3.04 12.46 5.41
CA HIS A 106 3.68 13.54 4.67
C HIS A 106 2.77 14.27 3.67
N ARG A 107 1.48 13.90 3.54
CA ARG A 107 0.61 14.40 2.45
C ARG A 107 0.43 15.92 2.44
N ASP A 108 0.50 16.54 3.62
CA ASP A 108 0.29 17.98 3.82
C ASP A 108 1.62 18.75 3.79
N PHE A 109 2.60 18.27 3.01
CA PHE A 109 3.91 18.90 2.84
C PHE A 109 3.87 20.38 2.44
N ASN A 110 2.75 20.88 1.90
CA ASN A 110 2.58 22.30 1.57
C ASN A 110 2.48 23.21 2.80
N ASP A 111 2.20 22.65 3.97
CA ASP A 111 2.18 23.39 5.24
C ASP A 111 3.61 23.62 5.78
N LEU A 112 4.59 22.90 5.23
CA LEU A 112 6.01 23.11 5.49
C LEU A 112 6.60 24.17 4.54
N SER A 113 7.79 24.66 4.89
CA SER A 113 8.53 25.62 4.07
C SER A 113 9.97 25.18 3.81
N GLY A 114 10.63 25.83 2.84
CA GLY A 114 12.04 25.58 2.53
C GLY A 114 12.34 24.14 2.09
N THR A 115 13.45 23.60 2.58
CA THR A 115 13.90 22.23 2.26
C THR A 115 12.98 21.17 2.85
N ALA A 116 12.43 21.38 4.05
CA ALA A 116 11.54 20.44 4.72
C ALA A 116 10.28 20.13 3.88
N ARG A 117 9.73 21.14 3.20
CA ARG A 117 8.63 20.94 2.23
C ARG A 117 9.05 19.99 1.10
N ASN A 118 10.23 20.20 0.53
CA ASN A 118 10.72 19.40 -0.59
C ASN A 118 11.01 17.96 -0.15
N ASP A 119 11.64 17.78 1.01
CA ASP A 119 11.95 16.46 1.56
C ASP A 119 10.67 15.69 1.89
N SER A 120 9.69 16.34 2.51
CA SER A 120 8.38 15.76 2.82
C SER A 120 7.61 15.36 1.54
N PHE A 121 7.65 16.21 0.50
CA PHE A 121 7.12 15.84 -0.81
C PHE A 121 7.82 14.62 -1.40
N VAL A 122 9.16 14.59 -1.38
CA VAL A 122 9.95 13.49 -1.94
C VAL A 122 9.63 12.18 -1.23
N ILE A 123 9.45 12.20 0.10
CA ILE A 123 9.02 11.04 0.89
C ILE A 123 7.63 10.58 0.44
N THR A 124 6.66 11.50 0.34
CA THR A 124 5.31 11.21 -0.16
C THR A 124 5.34 10.55 -1.53
N TYR A 125 6.07 11.16 -2.47
CA TYR A 125 6.14 10.70 -3.85
C TYR A 125 6.87 9.35 -3.96
N ALA A 126 7.98 9.18 -3.25
CA ALA A 126 8.73 7.92 -3.23
C ALA A 126 7.89 6.78 -2.64
N ALA A 127 7.13 7.04 -1.58
CA ALA A 127 6.21 6.07 -0.99
C ALA A 127 5.11 5.66 -1.98
N PHE A 128 4.43 6.64 -2.59
CA PHE A 128 3.43 6.40 -3.61
C PHE A 128 3.98 5.61 -4.80
N LEU A 129 5.14 6.01 -5.34
CA LEU A 129 5.73 5.39 -6.53
C LEU A 129 6.14 3.95 -6.25
N ALA A 130 6.71 3.67 -5.08
CA ALA A 130 7.02 2.31 -4.65
C ALA A 130 5.75 1.46 -4.60
N GLN A 131 4.69 1.94 -3.94
CA GLN A 131 3.42 1.22 -3.88
C GLN A 131 2.85 0.95 -5.27
N TYR A 132 2.82 1.99 -6.13
CA TYR A 132 2.23 1.94 -7.47
C TYR A 132 2.96 0.96 -8.37
N ARG A 133 4.29 1.08 -8.47
CA ARG A 133 5.12 0.19 -9.29
C ARG A 133 4.97 -1.26 -8.85
N PHE A 134 5.24 -1.56 -7.57
CA PHE A 134 5.23 -2.94 -7.10
C PHE A 134 3.82 -3.53 -7.04
N GLY A 135 2.79 -2.69 -6.90
CA GLY A 135 1.41 -3.13 -7.04
C GLY A 135 1.08 -3.66 -8.42
N LEU A 136 1.49 -2.94 -9.47
CA LEU A 136 1.33 -3.39 -10.85
C LEU A 136 2.18 -4.63 -11.14
N GLU A 137 3.43 -4.66 -10.66
CA GLU A 137 4.31 -5.81 -10.86
C GLU A 137 3.78 -7.09 -10.18
N PHE A 138 3.21 -6.98 -8.98
CA PHE A 138 2.59 -8.11 -8.28
C PHE A 138 1.36 -8.62 -9.04
N LEU A 139 0.45 -7.72 -9.44
CA LEU A 139 -0.74 -8.08 -10.22
C LEU A 139 -0.39 -8.81 -11.51
N GLU A 140 0.64 -8.35 -12.22
CA GLU A 140 1.11 -9.00 -13.44
C GLU A 140 1.63 -10.41 -13.16
N ALA A 141 2.38 -10.60 -12.08
CA ALA A 141 2.97 -11.89 -11.74
C ALA A 141 1.94 -12.93 -11.23
N THR A 142 0.79 -12.49 -10.74
CA THR A 142 -0.27 -13.36 -10.17
C THR A 142 -1.48 -13.54 -11.09
N ARG A 143 -1.54 -12.91 -12.26
CA ARG A 143 -2.75 -12.89 -13.12
C ARG A 143 -3.09 -14.23 -13.78
N PHE A 144 -2.11 -15.12 -13.95
CA PHE A 144 -2.25 -16.26 -14.85
C PHE A 144 -2.98 -17.46 -14.23
N GLN A 145 -3.21 -17.47 -12.91
CA GLN A 145 -3.76 -18.62 -12.21
C GLN A 145 -4.96 -18.24 -11.32
N PRO A 146 -6.21 -18.57 -11.72
CA PRO A 146 -7.40 -18.27 -10.92
C PRO A 146 -7.37 -18.81 -9.49
N ALA A 147 -6.78 -19.99 -9.27
CA ALA A 147 -6.68 -20.58 -7.93
C ALA A 147 -5.81 -19.74 -6.97
N VAL A 148 -4.79 -19.02 -7.48
CA VAL A 148 -4.00 -18.07 -6.68
C VAL A 148 -4.90 -16.93 -6.22
N ALA A 149 -5.71 -16.36 -7.11
CA ALA A 149 -6.61 -15.27 -6.75
C ALA A 149 -7.62 -15.68 -5.64
N VAL A 150 -8.09 -16.94 -5.64
CA VAL A 150 -8.92 -17.47 -4.55
C VAL A 150 -8.15 -17.47 -3.23
N ILE A 151 -6.91 -18.00 -3.22
CA ILE A 151 -6.08 -18.05 -2.02
C ILE A 151 -5.76 -16.65 -1.49
N LEU A 152 -5.47 -15.70 -2.38
CA LEU A 152 -5.16 -14.31 -2.02
C LEU A 152 -6.37 -13.53 -1.49
N ASN A 153 -7.59 -14.00 -1.77
CA ASN A 153 -8.84 -13.43 -1.24
C ASN A 153 -9.29 -14.08 0.07
N GLU A 154 -8.54 -15.04 0.61
CA GLU A 154 -8.81 -15.54 1.95
C GLU A 154 -8.55 -14.43 2.99
N PRO A 155 -9.28 -14.43 4.12
CA PRO A 155 -9.06 -13.46 5.18
C PRO A 155 -7.60 -13.45 5.66
N VAL A 156 -7.11 -12.29 6.05
CA VAL A 156 -5.79 -12.09 6.68
C VAL A 156 -5.99 -11.44 8.05
N PRO A 157 -6.43 -12.19 9.08
CA PRO A 157 -6.82 -11.64 10.38
C PRO A 157 -5.69 -10.89 11.09
N GLU A 158 -4.44 -11.28 10.85
CA GLU A 158 -3.25 -10.65 11.44
C GLU A 158 -3.06 -9.20 11.01
N LEU A 159 -3.62 -8.82 9.84
CA LEU A 159 -3.65 -7.44 9.35
C LEU A 159 -5.03 -6.79 9.53
N GLY A 160 -5.97 -7.47 10.18
CA GLY A 160 -7.36 -7.02 10.31
C GLY A 160 -8.11 -6.97 8.97
N LEU A 161 -7.66 -7.72 7.95
CA LEU A 161 -8.27 -7.73 6.63
C LEU A 161 -9.22 -8.92 6.51
N GLU A 162 -10.44 -8.63 6.06
CA GLU A 162 -11.43 -9.64 5.72
C GLU A 162 -11.08 -10.34 4.39
N GLY A 163 -11.98 -11.22 3.93
CA GLY A 163 -11.88 -11.78 2.59
C GLY A 163 -11.89 -10.70 1.51
N ASP A 164 -11.57 -11.10 0.28
CA ASP A 164 -11.57 -10.24 -0.91
C ASP A 164 -10.50 -9.14 -0.95
N SER A 165 -9.52 -9.18 -0.04
CA SER A 165 -8.42 -8.20 0.03
C SER A 165 -7.67 -8.05 -1.31
N TYR A 166 -7.46 -9.16 -2.04
CA TYR A 166 -6.80 -9.13 -3.34
C TYR A 166 -7.69 -8.58 -4.46
N ALA A 167 -9.00 -8.84 -4.44
CA ALA A 167 -9.95 -8.24 -5.38
C ALA A 167 -10.03 -6.72 -5.19
N GLN A 168 -10.12 -6.26 -3.94
CA GLN A 168 -10.10 -4.83 -3.60
C GLN A 168 -8.79 -4.17 -4.01
N PHE A 169 -7.67 -4.84 -3.76
CA PHE A 169 -6.35 -4.40 -4.20
C PHE A 169 -6.29 -4.25 -5.73
N ARG A 170 -6.70 -5.27 -6.48
CA ARG A 170 -6.74 -5.22 -7.95
C ARG A 170 -7.60 -4.07 -8.45
N TYR A 171 -8.78 -3.88 -7.87
CA TYR A 171 -9.66 -2.75 -8.20
C TYR A 171 -8.95 -1.41 -7.98
N ARG A 172 -8.33 -1.19 -6.80
CA ARG A 172 -7.62 0.05 -6.46
C ARG A 172 -6.52 0.39 -7.47
N TYR A 173 -5.70 -0.58 -7.88
CA TYR A 173 -4.53 -0.34 -8.73
C TYR A 173 -4.84 -0.28 -10.23
N LEU A 174 -5.93 -0.91 -10.68
CA LEU A 174 -6.37 -0.83 -12.07
C LEU A 174 -7.36 0.33 -12.30
N HIS A 175 -7.84 0.99 -11.24
CA HIS A 175 -8.68 2.17 -11.37
C HIS A 175 -7.91 3.41 -11.83
N LEU A 176 -8.57 4.22 -12.67
CA LEU A 176 -8.01 5.46 -13.22
C LEU A 176 -7.50 6.45 -12.15
N GLY A 177 -8.10 6.43 -10.95
CA GLY A 177 -7.74 7.35 -9.87
C GLY A 177 -6.25 7.29 -9.50
N ARG A 178 -5.63 6.09 -9.47
CA ARG A 178 -4.20 5.95 -9.17
C ARG A 178 -3.31 6.49 -10.29
N ALA A 179 -3.73 6.37 -11.55
CA ALA A 179 -3.01 6.95 -12.67
C ALA A 179 -3.04 8.48 -12.65
N THR A 180 -4.18 9.08 -12.28
CA THR A 180 -4.29 10.53 -12.09
C THR A 180 -3.42 11.02 -10.94
N GLU A 181 -3.40 10.31 -9.80
CA GLU A 181 -2.53 10.61 -8.66
C GLU A 181 -1.04 10.56 -9.08
N PHE A 182 -0.64 9.53 -9.84
CA PHE A 182 0.71 9.44 -10.40
C PHE A 182 1.05 10.65 -11.29
N ALA A 183 0.16 11.05 -12.20
CA ALA A 183 0.38 12.19 -13.07
C ALA A 183 0.53 13.50 -12.28
N ALA A 184 -0.31 13.73 -11.27
CA ALA A 184 -0.27 14.91 -10.43
C ALA A 184 1.06 15.01 -9.65
N LEU A 185 1.45 13.94 -8.96
CA LEU A 185 2.70 13.93 -8.19
C LEU A 185 3.93 14.04 -9.11
N SER A 186 3.92 13.36 -10.26
CA SER A 186 5.03 13.47 -11.22
C SER A 186 5.18 14.90 -11.76
N GLY A 187 4.07 15.59 -12.03
CA GLY A 187 4.10 17.00 -12.44
C GLY A 187 4.74 17.91 -11.39
N ILE A 188 4.44 17.71 -10.10
CA ILE A 188 5.08 18.46 -9.01
C ILE A 188 6.58 18.14 -8.94
N TYR A 189 6.94 16.86 -9.11
CA TYR A 189 8.34 16.43 -9.09
C TYR A 189 9.16 17.07 -10.23
N GLU A 190 8.59 17.29 -11.42
CA GLU A 190 9.29 17.95 -12.57
C GLU A 190 9.68 19.40 -12.30
N VAL A 191 8.93 20.10 -11.46
CA VAL A 191 9.16 21.53 -11.19
C VAL A 191 9.88 21.79 -9.86
N LEU A 192 10.31 20.74 -9.17
CA LEU A 192 10.97 20.86 -7.87
C LEU A 192 12.38 21.49 -7.99
N PRO A 193 12.71 22.50 -7.17
CA PRO A 193 14.04 23.10 -7.16
C PRO A 193 15.13 22.06 -6.85
N GLY A 194 16.24 22.09 -7.60
CA GLY A 194 17.39 21.18 -7.38
C GLY A 194 17.39 19.91 -8.24
N ARG A 195 16.47 19.76 -9.20
CA ARG A 195 16.42 18.63 -10.16
C ARG A 195 17.30 18.83 -11.41
N ARG A 196 18.27 19.77 -11.39
CA ARG A 196 19.28 19.96 -12.45
C ARG A 196 20.64 19.46 -12.00
#